data_AF-A0A2N6CQE0-F1
#
_entry.id   AF-A0A2N6CQE0-F1
#
_cell.length_a   1.000
_cell.length_b   1.000
_cell.length_c   1.000
_cell.angle_alpha   90.00
_cell.angle_beta   90.00
_cell.angle_gamma   90.00
#
_symmetry.space_group_name_H-M   'P 1'
#
loop_
_entity.id
_entity.type
_entity.pdbx_description
1 polymer ?
#
loop_
_entity_poly.entity_id
_entity_poly.type
_entity_poly.pdbx_seq_one_letter_code
_entity_poly.pdbx_strand_id
1 'polypeptide(L)'
;MSDKQTVKPDDRASQLKLLIARGKEQGYLTYAEVNDHLPNDIVDPEQIEDIVNMINDMGITVYEKAPDAEALLLSDNAVSDDDDTDDAAAALATLDSEFGRTTDPVRMYMREMGTVELLTREGEIRIAKRIEEGLNQVKGAIGLFPPTYQRLLTEYAAVEAGEARLLDVMTGFIDPNAEDAPPGGAAAASDDDEDEVVDTGPDLEEVKAAMNSIASLYKRSIASIEKHGVDAGRTMKLREQLNEEFMLLKLSPKMFDRLVQNLRDTVRHVRAQERHVMYLCVRQAGMPRKDFISSFPKNETDPSWIEKHIRAKRKHSSVLAKLKADVQRSQRKLIAVELTSHVSIGEIKEINRQMSIGEAKARRAKKEMVEANLRLVISIAKKYTNRGLQFLDLIQEGNIGLMKAVDKFEYRRGYKFSTYATWWIRQAITRSIADQARTIRIPVHMIETINKLNRISRQMLQEMGREPQPEELAERMEMPEDKVRKVLKIAKEPISMETPIGDDEDSHLGDFIEDQAVSSPLDSATGEGLREATHSVLAGLTPREAKVLRMRFGIDMNTDHTLEEVGKQFDVTRERIRQIEAKALRKLRHPTRSEQLRSFLLED
;
A
#
# COMPACT_ATOMS: atom_id res chain seq x y z
N MET A 1 -26.64 12.24 -46.57
CA MET A 1 -26.35 11.01 -47.34
C MET A 1 -25.06 11.24 -48.10
N SER A 2 -23.96 10.79 -47.54
CA SER A 2 -22.69 10.53 -48.22
C SER A 2 -22.27 9.18 -47.64
N ASP A 3 -22.21 8.17 -48.49
CA ASP A 3 -22.00 6.77 -48.11
C ASP A 3 -20.64 6.61 -47.42
N LYS A 4 -20.67 6.20 -46.16
CA LYS A 4 -19.50 5.66 -45.47
C LYS A 4 -19.26 4.25 -46.02
N GLN A 5 -18.41 4.15 -47.03
CA GLN A 5 -17.88 2.86 -47.49
C GLN A 5 -17.01 2.27 -46.38
N THR A 6 -17.57 1.31 -45.65
CA THR A 6 -16.81 0.40 -44.79
C THR A 6 -15.95 -0.47 -45.70
N VAL A 7 -14.65 -0.19 -45.75
CA VAL A 7 -13.64 -0.97 -46.48
C VAL A 7 -13.57 -2.37 -45.88
N LYS A 8 -13.60 -3.40 -46.73
CA LYS A 8 -13.54 -4.82 -46.31
C LYS A 8 -12.14 -5.17 -45.79
N PRO A 9 -11.99 -6.13 -44.86
CA PRO A 9 -10.69 -6.52 -44.30
C PRO A 9 -9.68 -6.98 -45.37
N ASP A 10 -10.12 -7.63 -46.45
CA ASP A 10 -9.25 -8.05 -47.56
C ASP A 10 -8.61 -6.88 -48.35
N ASP A 11 -9.28 -5.72 -48.39
CA ASP A 11 -8.74 -4.52 -49.06
C ASP A 11 -7.65 -3.83 -48.20
N ARG A 12 -7.69 -4.01 -46.86
CA ARG A 12 -6.73 -3.42 -45.91
C ARG A 12 -5.34 -4.02 -46.03
N ALA A 13 -5.26 -5.35 -46.03
CA ALA A 13 -4.00 -6.08 -46.21
C ALA A 13 -3.37 -5.78 -47.59
N SER A 14 -4.21 -5.55 -48.60
CA SER A 14 -3.77 -5.23 -49.96
C SER A 14 -3.16 -3.83 -50.09
N GLN A 15 -3.69 -2.83 -49.38
CA GLN A 15 -3.14 -1.46 -49.37
C GLN A 15 -1.82 -1.37 -48.60
N LEU A 16 -1.72 -2.07 -47.47
CA LEU A 16 -0.49 -2.07 -46.67
C LEU A 16 0.65 -2.82 -47.39
N LYS A 17 0.32 -3.90 -48.11
CA LYS A 17 1.26 -4.62 -48.99
C LYS A 17 1.80 -3.72 -50.12
N LEU A 18 0.96 -2.85 -50.67
CA LEU A 18 1.37 -1.88 -51.70
C LEU A 18 2.32 -0.81 -51.15
N LEU A 19 2.07 -0.33 -49.92
CA LEU A 19 2.94 0.62 -49.24
C LEU A 19 4.33 0.04 -48.96
N ILE A 20 4.39 -1.19 -48.46
CA ILE A 20 5.65 -1.89 -48.17
C ILE A 20 6.44 -2.15 -49.46
N ALA A 21 5.78 -2.59 -50.53
CA ALA A 21 6.43 -2.78 -51.83
C ALA A 21 7.05 -1.48 -52.35
N ARG A 22 6.31 -0.36 -52.26
CA ARG A 22 6.80 0.96 -52.67
C ARG A 22 7.95 1.46 -51.79
N GLY A 23 7.89 1.24 -50.48
CA GLY A 23 8.96 1.60 -49.56
C GLY A 23 10.25 0.81 -49.79
N LYS A 24 10.14 -0.49 -50.14
CA LYS A 24 11.30 -1.31 -50.53
C LYS A 24 11.91 -0.87 -51.86
N GLU A 25 11.09 -0.47 -52.84
CA GLU A 25 11.59 0.04 -54.13
C GLU A 25 12.30 1.40 -54.00
N GLN A 26 11.77 2.28 -53.13
CA GLN A 26 12.28 3.64 -52.95
C GLN A 26 13.42 3.71 -51.91
N GLY A 27 13.54 2.72 -51.03
CA GLY A 27 14.49 2.72 -49.91
C GLY A 27 14.10 3.67 -48.77
N TYR A 28 12.98 4.39 -48.90
CA TYR A 28 12.43 5.27 -47.87
C TYR A 28 10.91 5.39 -48.03
N LEU A 29 10.24 5.85 -46.97
CA LEU A 29 8.84 6.28 -47.01
C LEU A 29 8.70 7.64 -46.33
N THR A 30 7.72 8.45 -46.72
CA THR A 30 7.40 9.68 -46.00
C THR A 30 6.23 9.50 -45.03
N TYR A 31 6.19 10.28 -43.94
CA TYR A 31 5.05 10.29 -43.01
C TYR A 31 3.71 10.59 -43.73
N ALA A 32 3.73 11.42 -44.77
CA ALA A 32 2.55 11.70 -45.59
C ALA A 32 2.08 10.47 -46.37
N GLU A 33 3.00 9.73 -46.99
CA GLU A 33 2.67 8.50 -47.72
C GLU A 33 2.18 7.40 -46.79
N VAL A 34 2.78 7.25 -45.60
CA VAL A 34 2.29 6.32 -44.58
C VAL A 34 0.87 6.71 -44.16
N ASN A 35 0.60 7.98 -43.88
CA ASN A 35 -0.72 8.46 -43.45
C ASN A 35 -1.80 8.39 -44.54
N ASP A 36 -1.45 8.61 -45.82
CA ASP A 36 -2.37 8.52 -46.95
C ASP A 36 -2.80 7.07 -47.26
N HIS A 37 -1.94 6.10 -46.93
CA HIS A 37 -2.19 4.67 -47.12
C HIS A 37 -2.75 3.98 -45.86
N LEU A 38 -2.84 4.69 -44.73
CA LEU A 38 -3.50 4.21 -43.51
C LEU A 38 -5.02 4.48 -43.57
N PRO A 39 -5.87 3.54 -43.11
CA PRO A 39 -7.31 3.79 -43.03
C PRO A 39 -7.66 4.95 -42.08
N ASN A 40 -8.69 5.72 -42.44
CA ASN A 40 -9.26 6.79 -41.60
C ASN A 40 -9.80 6.33 -40.22
N ASP A 41 -9.83 5.02 -39.96
CA ASP A 41 -10.20 4.44 -38.67
C ASP A 41 -9.04 4.47 -37.66
N ILE A 42 -7.79 4.60 -38.12
CA ILE A 42 -6.59 4.74 -37.28
C ILE A 42 -6.37 6.23 -37.03
N VAL A 43 -6.90 6.72 -35.91
CA VAL A 43 -6.78 8.13 -35.51
C VAL A 43 -5.71 8.31 -34.42
N ASP A 44 -5.18 7.20 -33.89
CA ASP A 44 -4.31 7.20 -32.72
C ASP A 44 -2.82 7.36 -33.09
N PRO A 45 -2.15 8.44 -32.65
CA PRO A 45 -0.75 8.69 -32.99
C PRO A 45 0.23 7.59 -32.55
N GLU A 46 -0.02 6.94 -31.40
CA GLU A 46 0.81 5.82 -30.91
C GLU A 46 0.74 4.60 -31.82
N GLN A 47 -0.44 4.29 -32.37
CA GLN A 47 -0.58 3.17 -33.32
C GLN A 47 0.14 3.48 -34.64
N ILE A 48 0.18 4.75 -35.04
CA ILE A 48 0.94 5.20 -36.21
C ILE A 48 2.44 5.06 -35.93
N GLU A 49 2.90 5.43 -34.73
CA GLU A 49 4.29 5.29 -34.31
C GLU A 49 4.72 3.82 -34.22
N ASP A 50 3.89 2.92 -33.70
CA ASP A 50 4.12 1.48 -33.68
C ASP A 50 4.26 0.91 -35.11
N ILE A 51 3.41 1.37 -36.05
CA ILE A 51 3.50 0.99 -37.46
C ILE A 51 4.79 1.53 -38.09
N VAL A 52 5.18 2.77 -37.78
CA VAL A 52 6.43 3.37 -38.27
C VAL A 52 7.66 2.63 -37.72
N ASN A 53 7.66 2.26 -36.44
CA ASN A 53 8.72 1.46 -35.83
C ASN A 53 8.83 0.08 -36.48
N MET A 54 7.70 -0.56 -36.78
CA MET A 54 7.69 -1.83 -37.51
C MET A 54 8.23 -1.70 -38.94
N ILE A 55 7.89 -0.61 -39.64
CA ILE A 55 8.41 -0.32 -40.98
C ILE A 55 9.93 -0.05 -40.93
N ASN A 56 10.41 0.63 -39.90
CA ASN A 56 11.84 0.84 -39.66
C ASN A 56 12.56 -0.49 -39.33
N ASP A 57 11.96 -1.39 -38.54
CA ASP A 57 12.48 -2.73 -38.25
C ASP A 57 12.56 -3.60 -39.51
N MET A 58 11.70 -3.34 -40.50
CA MET A 58 11.72 -3.96 -41.83
C MET A 58 12.77 -3.36 -42.77
N GLY A 59 13.61 -2.44 -42.29
CA GLY A 59 14.72 -1.82 -43.04
C GLY A 59 14.31 -0.64 -43.93
N ILE A 60 13.09 -0.13 -43.83
CA ILE A 60 12.61 1.04 -44.58
C ILE A 60 12.58 2.24 -43.64
N THR A 61 13.47 3.21 -43.84
CA THR A 61 13.49 4.43 -43.02
C THR A 61 12.36 5.39 -43.39
N VAL A 62 11.57 5.81 -42.40
CA VAL A 62 10.50 6.80 -42.58
C VAL A 62 11.00 8.22 -42.27
N TYR A 63 10.86 9.14 -43.22
CA TYR A 63 11.26 10.55 -43.08
C TYR A 63 10.05 11.51 -43.05
N GLU A 64 10.17 12.68 -42.39
CA GLU A 64 9.14 13.73 -42.48
C GLU A 64 9.09 14.41 -43.86
N LYS A 65 10.24 14.52 -44.52
CA LYS A 65 10.36 15.03 -45.89
C LYS A 65 11.27 14.10 -46.68
N ALA A 66 11.01 13.97 -47.98
CA ALA A 66 11.83 13.15 -48.85
C ALA A 66 13.31 13.54 -48.74
N PRO A 67 14.21 12.60 -48.41
CA PRO A 67 15.64 12.86 -48.29
C PRO A 67 16.24 13.24 -49.66
N ASP A 68 17.27 14.09 -49.65
CA ASP A 68 18.04 14.41 -50.87
C ASP A 68 18.82 13.18 -51.35
N ALA A 69 19.07 13.11 -52.67
CA ALA A 69 19.70 11.95 -53.31
C ALA A 69 21.10 11.60 -52.76
N GLU A 70 21.81 12.56 -52.16
CA GLU A 70 23.08 12.32 -51.46
C GLU A 70 22.88 11.62 -50.12
N ALA A 71 21.83 11.96 -49.36
CA ALA A 71 21.55 11.35 -48.05
C ALA A 71 21.13 9.87 -48.18
N LEU A 72 20.45 9.50 -49.27
CA LEU A 72 20.08 8.12 -49.59
C LEU A 72 21.29 7.23 -49.94
N LEU A 73 22.38 7.81 -50.44
CA LEU A 73 23.61 7.08 -50.78
C LEU A 73 24.51 6.82 -49.56
N LEU A 74 24.35 7.63 -48.50
CA LEU A 74 25.12 7.52 -47.25
C LEU A 74 24.45 6.60 -46.21
N SER A 75 23.15 6.34 -46.34
CA SER A 75 22.43 5.41 -45.47
C SER A 75 22.64 3.96 -45.94
N ASP A 76 23.61 3.26 -45.33
CA ASP A 76 23.96 1.86 -45.62
C ASP A 76 22.97 0.87 -44.95
N ASN A 77 21.67 1.02 -45.23
CA ASN A 77 20.66 0.07 -44.77
C ASN A 77 20.58 -1.09 -45.78
N ALA A 78 21.29 -2.17 -45.48
CA ALA A 78 21.22 -3.42 -46.22
C ALA A 78 19.78 -3.96 -46.23
N VAL A 79 19.16 -3.99 -47.42
CA VAL A 79 17.87 -4.65 -47.66
C VAL A 79 18.08 -6.16 -47.52
N SER A 80 17.47 -6.79 -46.52
CA SER A 80 17.46 -8.26 -46.39
C SER A 80 16.47 -8.91 -47.39
N ASP A 81 16.81 -10.14 -47.78
CA ASP A 81 16.20 -10.96 -48.84
C ASP A 81 14.66 -11.11 -48.80
N ASP A 82 14.10 -11.51 -49.96
CA ASP A 82 12.67 -11.68 -50.26
C ASP A 82 11.87 -12.64 -49.33
N ASP A 83 12.54 -13.43 -48.48
CA ASP A 83 11.90 -14.43 -47.60
C ASP A 83 11.17 -13.82 -46.38
N ASP A 84 11.43 -12.56 -46.01
CA ASP A 84 10.76 -11.89 -44.87
C ASP A 84 9.36 -11.33 -45.21
N THR A 85 8.92 -11.43 -46.48
CA THR A 85 7.69 -10.77 -46.96
C THR A 85 6.40 -11.49 -46.52
N ASP A 86 6.40 -12.81 -46.45
CA ASP A 86 5.24 -13.60 -46.05
C ASP A 86 5.08 -13.65 -44.51
N ASP A 87 6.19 -13.69 -43.75
CA ASP A 87 6.15 -13.60 -42.28
C ASP A 87 5.76 -12.19 -41.80
N ALA A 88 6.18 -11.11 -42.49
CA ALA A 88 5.76 -9.75 -42.18
C ALA A 88 4.28 -9.48 -42.54
N ALA A 89 3.79 -10.01 -43.66
CA ALA A 89 2.37 -9.94 -44.01
C ALA A 89 1.50 -10.74 -43.04
N ALA A 90 2.00 -11.89 -42.55
CA ALA A 90 1.35 -12.66 -41.50
C ALA A 90 1.33 -11.91 -40.15
N ALA A 91 2.43 -11.24 -39.77
CA ALA A 91 2.50 -10.42 -38.56
C ALA A 91 1.48 -9.25 -38.59
N LEU A 92 1.44 -8.50 -39.70
CA LEU A 92 0.48 -7.40 -39.91
C LEU A 92 -0.98 -7.88 -40.01
N ALA A 93 -1.23 -9.06 -40.57
CA ALA A 93 -2.56 -9.68 -40.58
C ALA A 93 -2.98 -10.20 -39.19
N THR A 94 -2.05 -10.69 -38.37
CA THR A 94 -2.35 -11.03 -36.97
C THR A 94 -2.62 -9.79 -36.11
N LEU A 95 -1.99 -8.66 -36.43
CA LEU A 95 -2.26 -7.37 -35.82
C LEU A 95 -3.66 -6.83 -36.16
N ASP A 96 -4.26 -7.20 -37.30
CA ASP A 96 -5.67 -6.86 -37.64
C ASP A 96 -6.66 -7.36 -36.56
N SER A 97 -6.29 -8.45 -35.86
CA SER A 97 -7.04 -8.97 -34.69
C SER A 97 -6.72 -8.27 -33.36
N GLU A 98 -5.65 -7.48 -33.32
CA GLU A 98 -5.13 -6.76 -32.15
C GLU A 98 -5.33 -5.24 -32.20
N PHE A 99 -5.88 -4.64 -33.27
CA PHE A 99 -6.14 -3.17 -33.34
C PHE A 99 -7.11 -2.64 -32.26
N GLY A 100 -7.76 -3.53 -31.51
CA GLY A 100 -8.52 -3.18 -30.31
C GLY A 100 -7.70 -3.16 -29.01
N ARG A 101 -6.42 -3.55 -29.00
CA ARG A 101 -5.54 -3.53 -27.81
C ARG A 101 -4.66 -2.29 -27.87
N THR A 102 -5.07 -1.21 -27.20
CA THR A 102 -4.15 -0.10 -26.91
C THR A 102 -3.13 -0.57 -25.88
N THR A 103 -1.86 -0.22 -26.06
CA THR A 103 -0.78 -0.48 -25.11
C THR A 103 -0.84 0.48 -23.90
N ASP A 104 -1.43 1.67 -24.07
CA ASP A 104 -1.64 2.64 -22.99
C ASP A 104 -2.62 2.11 -21.92
N PRO A 105 -2.15 1.92 -20.66
CA PRO A 105 -3.00 1.50 -19.56
C PRO A 105 -4.10 2.51 -19.21
N VAL A 106 -3.93 3.81 -19.48
CA VAL A 106 -4.96 4.83 -19.24
C VAL A 106 -6.16 4.57 -20.14
N ARG A 107 -5.94 4.35 -21.43
CA ARG A 107 -7.00 4.02 -22.40
C ARG A 107 -7.69 2.70 -22.07
N MET A 108 -6.94 1.66 -21.68
CA MET A 108 -7.52 0.39 -21.21
C MET A 108 -8.47 0.62 -20.04
N TYR A 109 -8.03 1.39 -19.04
CA TYR A 109 -8.83 1.73 -17.87
C TYR A 109 -10.08 2.56 -18.21
N MET A 110 -9.96 3.55 -19.09
CA MET A 110 -11.10 4.38 -19.53
C MET A 110 -12.15 3.55 -20.26
N ARG A 111 -11.73 2.56 -21.06
CA ARG A 111 -12.63 1.64 -21.77
C ARG A 111 -13.38 0.74 -20.80
N GLU A 112 -12.67 0.09 -19.87
CA GLU A 112 -13.30 -0.79 -18.86
C GLU A 112 -14.29 -0.03 -17.99
N MET A 113 -13.90 1.14 -17.50
CA MET A 113 -14.79 2.01 -16.75
C MET A 113 -15.99 2.48 -17.59
N GLY A 114 -15.77 2.72 -18.88
CA GLY A 114 -16.78 3.13 -19.85
C GLY A 114 -17.97 2.17 -19.93
N THR A 115 -17.76 0.88 -19.64
CA THR A 115 -18.80 -0.17 -19.69
C THR A 115 -19.85 -0.04 -18.59
N VAL A 116 -19.53 0.61 -17.47
CA VAL A 116 -20.42 0.74 -16.31
C VAL A 116 -21.29 1.99 -16.46
N GLU A 117 -22.60 1.87 -16.32
CA GLU A 117 -23.53 3.01 -16.41
C GLU A 117 -23.43 3.94 -15.19
N LEU A 118 -23.83 5.21 -15.38
CA LEU A 118 -23.91 6.19 -14.30
C LEU A 118 -25.11 5.89 -13.37
N LEU A 119 -24.90 6.05 -12.08
CA LEU A 119 -25.95 5.83 -11.09
C LEU A 119 -26.86 7.07 -10.93
N THR A 120 -28.16 6.84 -10.75
CA THR A 120 -29.11 7.88 -10.31
C THR A 120 -29.11 7.99 -8.78
N ARG A 121 -29.61 9.10 -8.23
CA ARG A 121 -29.76 9.29 -6.76
C ARG A 121 -30.55 8.16 -6.11
N GLU A 122 -31.63 7.69 -6.75
CA GLU A 122 -32.41 6.55 -6.26
C GLU A 122 -31.60 5.25 -6.31
N GLY A 123 -30.78 5.07 -7.35
CA GLY A 123 -29.79 4.01 -7.43
C GLY A 123 -28.82 4.03 -6.24
N GLU A 124 -28.29 5.21 -5.88
CA GLU A 124 -27.34 5.37 -4.77
C GLU A 124 -27.96 4.91 -3.46
N ILE A 125 -29.19 5.33 -3.19
CA ILE A 125 -29.93 4.95 -1.98
C ILE A 125 -30.23 3.45 -1.98
N ARG A 126 -30.62 2.87 -3.12
CA ARG A 126 -30.88 1.41 -3.22
C ARG A 126 -29.61 0.60 -2.92
N ILE A 127 -28.46 1.01 -3.43
CA ILE A 127 -27.19 0.34 -3.14
C ILE A 127 -26.80 0.53 -1.68
N ALA A 128 -26.94 1.74 -1.13
CA ALA A 128 -26.65 2.01 0.28
C ALA A 128 -27.50 1.15 1.23
N LYS A 129 -28.80 1.02 0.96
CA LYS A 129 -29.70 0.11 1.70
C LYS A 129 -29.26 -1.35 1.59
N ARG A 130 -28.85 -1.81 0.40
CA ARG A 130 -28.32 -3.17 0.21
C ARG A 130 -27.02 -3.42 0.99
N ILE A 131 -26.16 -2.41 1.13
CA ILE A 131 -24.95 -2.47 1.95
C ILE A 131 -25.35 -2.60 3.43
N GLU A 132 -26.25 -1.75 3.91
CA GLU A 132 -26.75 -1.77 5.29
C GLU A 132 -27.42 -3.09 5.63
N GLU A 133 -28.29 -3.62 4.77
CA GLU A 133 -28.91 -4.94 4.93
C GLU A 133 -27.86 -6.06 5.04
N GLY A 134 -26.81 -6.00 4.21
CA GLY A 134 -25.72 -6.98 4.26
C GLY A 134 -24.95 -6.91 5.58
N LEU A 135 -24.61 -5.70 6.05
CA LEU A 135 -23.93 -5.49 7.33
C LEU A 135 -24.81 -5.88 8.52
N ASN A 136 -26.11 -5.59 8.48
CA ASN A 136 -27.07 -6.00 9.50
C ASN A 136 -27.24 -7.53 9.55
N GLN A 137 -27.20 -8.21 8.39
CA GLN A 137 -27.20 -9.67 8.35
C GLN A 137 -25.93 -10.26 9.00
N VAL A 138 -24.77 -9.65 8.78
CA VAL A 138 -23.50 -10.04 9.44
C VAL A 138 -23.62 -9.84 10.95
N LYS A 139 -24.08 -8.68 11.39
CA LYS A 139 -24.27 -8.35 12.81
C LYS A 139 -25.24 -9.33 13.48
N GLY A 140 -26.39 -9.61 12.86
CA GLY A 140 -27.36 -10.58 13.37
C GLY A 140 -26.79 -11.99 13.45
N ALA A 141 -26.00 -12.42 12.47
CA ALA A 141 -25.34 -13.72 12.52
C ALA A 141 -24.35 -13.82 13.71
N ILE A 142 -23.56 -12.76 13.95
CA ILE A 142 -22.62 -12.70 15.07
C ILE A 142 -23.34 -12.69 16.42
N GLY A 143 -24.49 -12.00 16.52
CA GLY A 143 -25.31 -12.01 17.72
C GLY A 143 -25.88 -13.39 18.07
N LEU A 144 -26.15 -14.24 17.07
CA LEU A 144 -26.59 -15.62 17.32
C LEU A 144 -25.49 -16.54 17.90
N PHE A 145 -24.21 -16.12 17.86
CA PHE A 145 -23.05 -16.87 18.33
C PHE A 145 -22.72 -16.51 19.80
N PRO A 146 -22.94 -17.40 20.78
CA PRO A 146 -22.81 -17.05 22.20
C PRO A 146 -21.43 -16.53 22.66
N PRO A 147 -20.28 -17.04 22.14
CA PRO A 147 -18.97 -16.50 22.51
C PRO A 147 -18.74 -15.04 22.15
N THR A 148 -19.54 -14.47 21.24
CA THR A 148 -19.55 -13.04 20.95
C THR A 148 -19.76 -12.20 22.22
N TYR A 149 -20.73 -12.59 23.04
CA TYR A 149 -21.08 -11.85 24.26
C TYR A 149 -20.00 -11.97 25.32
N GLN A 150 -19.42 -13.16 25.49
CA GLN A 150 -18.27 -13.34 26.38
C GLN A 150 -17.11 -12.42 25.99
N ARG A 151 -16.81 -12.33 24.68
CA ARG A 151 -15.74 -11.46 24.19
C ARG A 151 -16.07 -10.00 24.41
N LEU A 152 -17.30 -9.58 24.10
CA LEU A 152 -17.77 -8.21 24.33
C LEU A 152 -17.65 -7.80 25.80
N LEU A 153 -18.11 -8.64 26.73
CA LEU A 153 -18.04 -8.39 28.16
C LEU A 153 -16.60 -8.36 28.69
N THR A 154 -15.72 -9.18 28.14
CA THR A 154 -14.29 -9.20 28.53
C THR A 154 -13.59 -7.91 28.10
N GLU A 155 -13.84 -7.43 26.88
CA GLU A 155 -13.27 -6.17 26.39
C GLU A 155 -13.87 -4.97 27.15
N TYR A 156 -15.16 -5.03 27.50
CA TYR A 156 -15.79 -4.02 28.35
C TYR A 156 -15.20 -3.99 29.77
N ALA A 157 -14.91 -5.15 30.36
CA ALA A 157 -14.25 -5.23 31.66
C ALA A 157 -12.84 -4.60 31.64
N ALA A 158 -12.11 -4.71 30.52
CA ALA A 158 -10.82 -4.03 30.34
C ALA A 158 -11.00 -2.49 30.24
N VAL A 159 -12.12 -2.01 29.70
CA VAL A 159 -12.48 -0.58 29.74
C VAL A 159 -12.80 -0.14 31.17
N GLU A 160 -13.57 -0.91 31.95
CA GLU A 160 -13.83 -0.62 33.37
C GLU A 160 -12.54 -0.62 34.21
N ALA A 161 -11.55 -1.44 33.87
CA ALA A 161 -10.24 -1.49 34.52
C ALA A 161 -9.30 -0.33 34.10
N GLY A 162 -9.67 0.46 33.10
CA GLY A 162 -8.85 1.57 32.58
C GLY A 162 -7.73 1.14 31.63
N GLU A 163 -7.71 -0.12 31.18
CA GLU A 163 -6.71 -0.65 30.24
C GLU A 163 -7.04 -0.34 28.77
N ALA A 164 -8.32 -0.06 28.47
CA ALA A 164 -8.82 0.24 27.13
C ALA A 164 -9.76 1.46 27.11
N ARG A 165 -9.89 2.11 25.95
CA ARG A 165 -10.83 3.23 25.75
C ARG A 165 -12.19 2.72 25.30
N LEU A 166 -13.27 3.35 25.77
CA LEU A 166 -14.64 2.99 25.37
C LEU A 166 -14.86 3.04 23.85
N LEU A 167 -14.27 4.03 23.18
CA LEU A 167 -14.33 4.20 21.72
C LEU A 167 -13.74 3.02 20.92
N ASP A 168 -12.84 2.23 21.52
CA ASP A 168 -12.32 1.02 20.88
C ASP A 168 -13.34 -0.13 20.93
N VAL A 169 -14.32 -0.11 21.85
CA VAL A 169 -15.37 -1.12 21.98
C VAL A 169 -16.66 -0.69 21.28
N MET A 170 -17.12 0.54 21.54
CA MET A 170 -18.37 1.07 21.01
C MET A 170 -18.33 2.57 20.77
N THR A 171 -19.16 3.01 19.84
CA THR A 171 -19.32 4.43 19.47
C THR A 171 -20.66 5.01 19.90
N GLY A 172 -21.66 4.18 20.25
CA GLY A 172 -22.98 4.66 20.65
C GLY A 172 -24.05 3.58 20.66
N PHE A 173 -25.32 4.02 20.70
CA PHE A 173 -26.51 3.18 20.51
C PHE A 173 -27.19 3.52 19.19
N ILE A 174 -27.81 2.50 18.58
CA ILE A 174 -28.67 2.62 17.41
C ILE A 174 -30.09 2.75 17.94
N ASP A 175 -30.71 3.90 17.76
CA ASP A 175 -32.13 4.06 18.00
C ASP A 175 -32.92 3.48 16.80
N PRO A 176 -33.64 2.35 16.97
CA PRO A 176 -34.42 1.74 15.90
C PRO A 176 -35.67 2.54 15.54
N ASN A 177 -36.05 3.54 16.36
CA ASN A 177 -37.27 4.33 16.23
C ASN A 177 -37.00 5.82 15.97
N ALA A 178 -35.73 6.21 15.78
CA ALA A 178 -35.41 7.54 15.29
C ALA A 178 -36.05 7.71 13.90
N GLU A 179 -36.96 8.69 13.76
CA GLU A 179 -37.47 9.08 12.45
C GLU A 179 -36.27 9.41 11.55
N ASP A 180 -36.33 8.95 10.29
CA ASP A 180 -35.43 9.39 9.22
C ASP A 180 -35.69 10.88 8.93
N ALA A 181 -35.34 11.73 9.89
CA ALA A 181 -35.56 13.16 9.79
C ALA A 181 -34.70 13.69 8.64
N PRO A 182 -35.29 14.41 7.67
CA PRO A 182 -34.49 15.25 6.78
C PRO A 182 -33.70 16.21 7.67
N PRO A 183 -32.43 16.51 7.35
CA PRO A 183 -31.70 17.49 8.14
C PRO A 183 -32.49 18.81 8.11
N GLY A 184 -32.97 19.25 9.28
CA GLY A 184 -33.36 20.62 9.48
C GLY A 184 -32.17 21.50 9.14
N GLY A 185 -32.40 22.50 8.29
CA GLY A 185 -31.34 23.34 7.75
C GLY A 185 -30.50 24.00 8.84
N ALA A 186 -29.21 23.67 8.87
CA ALA A 186 -28.19 24.58 9.36
C ALA A 186 -27.62 25.32 8.14
N ALA A 187 -27.76 26.63 8.20
CA ALA A 187 -27.47 27.60 7.17
C ALA A 187 -26.00 27.62 6.75
N ALA A 188 -25.77 28.08 5.53
CA ALA A 188 -24.50 28.67 5.16
C ALA A 188 -24.26 29.93 6.01
N ALA A 189 -23.14 30.01 6.73
CA ALA A 189 -22.31 31.20 6.93
C ALA A 189 -21.19 30.95 7.97
N SER A 190 -20.08 31.64 7.73
CA SER A 190 -18.90 31.93 8.58
C SER A 190 -17.89 30.80 8.87
N ASP A 191 -16.76 30.90 8.16
CA ASP A 191 -15.41 30.69 8.71
C ASP A 191 -15.27 31.37 10.09
N ASP A 192 -14.37 30.83 10.92
CA ASP A 192 -13.98 31.25 12.27
C ASP A 192 -14.86 30.69 13.41
N ASP A 193 -14.63 29.43 13.77
CA ASP A 193 -14.31 28.99 15.14
C ASP A 193 -14.14 27.45 15.15
N GLU A 194 -12.88 26.99 15.21
CA GLU A 194 -12.51 25.59 15.43
C GLU A 194 -12.72 25.18 16.89
N ASP A 195 -13.96 25.29 17.39
CA ASP A 195 -14.36 24.47 18.54
C ASP A 195 -14.85 23.14 17.99
N GLU A 196 -13.91 22.19 17.86
CA GLU A 196 -14.26 20.76 17.72
C GLU A 196 -15.29 20.44 18.82
N VAL A 197 -16.54 20.19 18.43
CA VAL A 197 -17.50 19.52 19.30
C VAL A 197 -16.88 18.17 19.61
N VAL A 198 -16.18 18.10 20.75
CA VAL A 198 -15.64 16.86 21.28
C VAL A 198 -16.84 15.95 21.45
N ASP A 199 -16.95 14.96 20.58
CA ASP A 199 -17.93 13.88 20.65
C ASP A 199 -17.70 13.17 21.99
N THR A 200 -18.30 13.71 23.05
CA THR A 200 -18.43 13.05 24.34
C THR A 200 -19.25 11.81 24.04
N GLY A 201 -18.55 10.69 23.84
CA GLY A 201 -19.15 9.42 23.46
C GLY A 201 -20.29 8.98 24.38
N PRO A 202 -20.87 7.80 24.13
CA PRO A 202 -22.12 7.40 24.78
C PRO A 202 -22.06 7.51 26.30
N ASP A 203 -23.19 7.91 26.90
CA ASP A 203 -23.31 8.07 28.35
C ASP A 203 -22.85 6.78 29.06
N LEU A 204 -21.85 6.92 29.93
CA LEU A 204 -21.23 5.82 30.64
C LEU A 204 -22.25 5.04 31.49
N GLU A 205 -23.28 5.71 32.01
CA GLU A 205 -24.33 5.06 32.80
C GLU A 205 -25.24 4.18 31.93
N GLU A 206 -25.64 4.67 30.76
CA GLU A 206 -26.45 3.93 29.80
C GLU A 206 -25.69 2.71 29.26
N VAL A 207 -24.42 2.88 28.92
CA VAL A 207 -23.53 1.78 28.51
C VAL A 207 -23.42 0.72 29.59
N LYS A 208 -23.23 1.14 30.84
CA LYS A 208 -23.12 0.21 31.97
C LYS A 208 -24.43 -0.54 32.22
N ALA A 209 -25.58 0.14 32.10
CA ALA A 209 -26.89 -0.49 32.22
C ALA A 209 -27.11 -1.55 31.13
N ALA A 210 -26.80 -1.20 29.87
CA ALA A 210 -26.92 -2.12 28.73
C ALA A 210 -25.99 -3.33 28.88
N MET A 211 -24.73 -3.13 29.24
CA MET A 211 -23.77 -4.22 29.45
C MET A 211 -24.18 -5.15 30.59
N ASN A 212 -24.75 -4.60 31.67
CA ASN A 212 -25.29 -5.39 32.77
C ASN A 212 -26.53 -6.21 32.35
N SER A 213 -27.42 -5.62 31.54
CA SER A 213 -28.57 -6.36 30.97
C SER A 213 -28.09 -7.55 30.15
N ILE A 214 -27.18 -7.31 29.20
CA ILE A 214 -26.58 -8.32 28.33
C ILE A 214 -25.87 -9.40 29.16
N ALA A 215 -25.11 -9.03 30.19
CA ALA A 215 -24.44 -9.99 31.08
C ALA A 215 -25.45 -10.87 31.83
N SER A 216 -26.55 -10.30 32.31
CA SER A 216 -27.60 -11.04 33.03
C SER A 216 -28.36 -12.01 32.10
N LEU A 217 -28.72 -11.55 30.89
CA LEU A 217 -29.40 -12.36 29.89
C LEU A 217 -28.50 -13.45 29.35
N TYR A 218 -27.22 -13.17 29.12
CA TYR A 218 -26.22 -14.15 28.70
C TYR A 218 -26.07 -15.27 29.74
N LYS A 219 -25.92 -14.95 31.03
CA LYS A 219 -25.86 -15.95 32.11
C LYS A 219 -27.13 -16.82 32.17
N ARG A 220 -28.31 -16.19 32.03
CA ARG A 220 -29.60 -16.90 31.98
C ARG A 220 -29.73 -17.80 30.76
N SER A 221 -29.22 -17.35 29.61
CA SER A 221 -29.21 -18.11 28.36
C SER A 221 -28.35 -19.38 28.49
N ILE A 222 -27.11 -19.24 29.00
CA ILE A 222 -26.24 -20.41 29.25
C ILE A 222 -26.88 -21.40 30.23
N ALA A 223 -27.40 -20.91 31.37
CA ALA A 223 -28.05 -21.78 32.35
C ALA A 223 -29.30 -22.50 31.77
N SER A 224 -29.99 -21.89 30.81
CA SER A 224 -31.10 -22.51 30.09
C SER A 224 -30.61 -23.56 29.08
N ILE A 225 -29.50 -23.29 28.38
CA ILE A 225 -28.86 -24.23 27.45
C ILE A 225 -28.43 -25.50 28.21
N GLU A 226 -27.82 -25.35 29.38
CA GLU A 226 -27.37 -26.48 30.20
C GLU A 226 -28.54 -27.33 30.74
N LYS A 227 -29.67 -26.70 31.09
CA LYS A 227 -30.83 -27.40 31.70
C LYS A 227 -31.81 -27.99 30.70
N HIS A 228 -32.07 -27.28 29.60
CA HIS A 228 -33.14 -27.60 28.66
C HIS A 228 -32.64 -27.93 27.25
N GLY A 229 -31.34 -27.77 26.99
CA GLY A 229 -30.76 -27.92 25.66
C GLY A 229 -30.91 -26.69 24.78
N VAL A 230 -30.24 -26.73 23.63
CA VAL A 230 -30.16 -25.63 22.66
C VAL A 230 -31.49 -25.39 21.95
N ASP A 231 -32.26 -26.46 21.69
CA ASP A 231 -33.50 -26.43 20.90
C ASP A 231 -34.77 -26.10 21.71
N ALA A 232 -34.65 -25.89 23.03
CA ALA A 232 -35.81 -25.58 23.85
C ALA A 232 -36.37 -24.18 23.50
N GLY A 233 -37.68 -24.07 23.29
CA GLY A 233 -38.33 -22.79 22.93
C GLY A 233 -38.10 -21.65 23.93
N ARG A 234 -37.86 -21.97 25.21
CA ARG A 234 -37.45 -20.97 26.23
C ARG A 234 -36.04 -20.42 25.97
N THR A 235 -35.10 -21.29 25.59
CA THR A 235 -33.73 -20.92 25.25
C THR A 235 -33.70 -20.07 23.98
N MET A 236 -34.49 -20.42 22.97
CA MET A 236 -34.61 -19.62 21.73
C MET A 236 -35.10 -18.20 22.01
N LYS A 237 -36.16 -18.03 22.81
CA LYS A 237 -36.67 -16.69 23.19
C LYS A 237 -35.63 -15.85 23.92
N LEU A 238 -34.84 -16.44 24.82
CA LEU A 238 -33.76 -15.73 25.52
C LEU A 238 -32.63 -15.32 24.56
N ARG A 239 -32.28 -16.17 23.59
CA ARG A 239 -31.28 -15.86 22.56
C ARG A 239 -31.77 -14.77 21.61
N GLU A 240 -33.04 -14.77 21.24
CA GLU A 240 -33.67 -13.71 20.45
C GLU A 240 -33.62 -12.36 21.17
N GLN A 241 -34.03 -12.32 22.44
CA GLN A 241 -33.95 -11.10 23.27
C GLN A 241 -32.50 -10.57 23.38
N LEU A 242 -31.54 -11.47 23.59
CA LEU A 242 -30.12 -11.11 23.67
C LEU A 242 -29.59 -10.58 22.32
N ASN A 243 -30.07 -11.11 21.20
CA ASN A 243 -29.73 -10.62 19.87
C ASN A 243 -30.37 -9.26 19.59
N GLU A 244 -31.61 -9.02 20.03
CA GLU A 244 -32.28 -7.71 19.93
C GLU A 244 -31.49 -6.62 20.68
N GLU A 245 -31.11 -6.86 21.94
CA GLU A 245 -30.26 -5.91 22.70
C GLU A 245 -28.91 -5.67 22.02
N PHE A 246 -28.31 -6.72 21.43
CA PHE A 246 -27.05 -6.59 20.68
C PHE A 246 -27.21 -5.75 19.41
N MET A 247 -28.35 -5.86 18.72
CA MET A 247 -28.63 -5.08 17.52
C MET A 247 -28.74 -3.59 17.79
N LEU A 248 -29.07 -3.18 19.02
CA LEU A 248 -29.10 -1.78 19.45
C LEU A 248 -27.68 -1.20 19.67
N LEU A 249 -26.65 -2.01 19.85
CA LEU A 249 -25.29 -1.49 20.11
C LEU A 249 -24.61 -1.00 18.83
N LYS A 250 -24.13 0.25 18.78
CA LYS A 250 -23.25 0.72 17.70
C LYS A 250 -21.79 0.42 18.05
N LEU A 251 -21.31 -0.74 17.59
CA LEU A 251 -19.95 -1.21 17.83
C LEU A 251 -18.93 -0.40 17.03
N SER A 252 -17.71 -0.28 17.57
CA SER A 252 -16.59 0.25 16.79
C SER A 252 -16.24 -0.72 15.64
N PRO A 253 -15.73 -0.24 14.49
CA PRO A 253 -15.30 -1.12 13.40
C PRO A 253 -14.25 -2.15 13.84
N LYS A 254 -13.31 -1.74 14.71
CA LYS A 254 -12.28 -2.63 15.26
C LYS A 254 -12.89 -3.76 16.08
N MET A 255 -13.86 -3.45 16.94
CA MET A 255 -14.53 -4.45 17.76
C MET A 255 -15.36 -5.40 16.90
N PHE A 256 -16.09 -4.86 15.92
CA PHE A 256 -16.87 -5.65 14.97
C PHE A 256 -15.99 -6.66 14.22
N ASP A 257 -14.85 -6.22 13.68
CA ASP A 257 -13.89 -7.09 12.99
C ASP A 257 -13.30 -8.17 13.91
N ARG A 258 -13.03 -7.85 15.18
CA ARG A 258 -12.60 -8.86 16.18
C ARG A 258 -13.65 -9.94 16.41
N LEU A 259 -14.94 -9.58 16.48
CA LEU A 259 -16.03 -10.54 16.64
C LEU A 259 -16.18 -11.44 15.42
N VAL A 260 -16.13 -10.87 14.21
CA VAL A 260 -16.12 -11.62 12.95
C VAL A 260 -14.97 -12.62 12.94
N GLN A 261 -13.77 -12.18 13.32
CA GLN A 261 -12.58 -13.02 13.30
C GLN A 261 -12.67 -14.18 14.30
N ASN A 262 -13.23 -13.95 15.49
CA ASN A 262 -13.46 -14.99 16.49
C ASN A 262 -14.32 -16.16 15.94
N LEU A 263 -15.42 -15.83 15.26
CA LEU A 263 -16.27 -16.84 14.62
C LEU A 263 -15.51 -17.58 13.50
N ARG A 264 -14.78 -16.85 12.65
CA ARG A 264 -13.98 -17.44 11.55
C ARG A 264 -12.90 -18.38 12.07
N ASP A 265 -12.21 -18.01 13.15
CA ASP A 265 -11.17 -18.83 13.76
C ASP A 265 -11.75 -20.10 14.37
N THR A 266 -12.90 -19.99 15.05
CA THR A 266 -13.65 -21.14 15.57
C THR A 266 -14.03 -22.11 14.43
N VAL A 267 -14.57 -21.58 13.34
CA VAL A 267 -14.92 -22.38 12.15
C VAL A 267 -13.67 -22.99 11.50
N ARG A 268 -12.56 -22.25 11.43
CA ARG A 268 -11.29 -22.77 10.89
C ARG A 268 -10.79 -23.95 11.72
N HIS A 269 -10.89 -23.88 13.05
CA HIS A 269 -10.55 -24.99 13.94
C HIS A 269 -11.45 -26.20 13.70
N VAL A 270 -12.76 -26.01 13.60
CA VAL A 270 -13.72 -27.08 13.25
C VAL A 270 -13.36 -27.73 11.93
N ARG A 271 -13.20 -26.94 10.86
CA ARG A 271 -12.86 -27.45 9.51
C ARG A 271 -11.50 -28.14 9.47
N ALA A 272 -10.53 -27.70 10.27
CA ALA A 272 -9.24 -28.37 10.39
C ALA A 272 -9.41 -29.78 10.99
N GLN A 273 -10.21 -29.94 12.04
CA GLN A 273 -10.51 -31.26 12.62
C GLN A 273 -11.33 -32.14 11.64
N GLU A 274 -12.35 -31.60 10.99
CA GLU A 274 -13.13 -32.34 9.97
C GLU A 274 -12.22 -32.87 8.83
N ARG A 275 -11.31 -32.01 8.32
CA ARG A 275 -10.35 -32.41 7.27
C ARG A 275 -9.36 -33.46 7.77
N HIS A 276 -8.93 -33.37 9.01
CA HIS A 276 -8.04 -34.37 9.61
C HIS A 276 -8.76 -35.73 9.72
N VAL A 277 -9.99 -35.77 10.22
CA VAL A 277 -10.79 -37.00 10.28
C VAL A 277 -11.04 -37.56 8.88
N MET A 278 -11.39 -36.70 7.91
CA MET A 278 -11.55 -37.11 6.51
C MET A 278 -10.26 -37.72 5.94
N TYR A 279 -9.10 -37.14 6.23
CA TYR A 279 -7.81 -37.67 5.79
C TYR A 279 -7.53 -39.07 6.38
N LEU A 280 -7.77 -39.27 7.67
CA LEU A 280 -7.60 -40.57 8.34
C LEU A 280 -8.55 -41.62 7.73
N CYS A 281 -9.83 -41.28 7.57
CA CYS A 281 -10.84 -42.23 7.09
C CYS A 281 -10.70 -42.54 5.59
N VAL A 282 -10.55 -41.51 4.74
CA VAL A 282 -10.56 -41.66 3.28
C VAL A 282 -9.19 -42.07 2.75
N ARG A 283 -8.13 -41.35 3.13
CA ARG A 283 -6.79 -41.56 2.56
C ARG A 283 -6.01 -42.68 3.25
N GLN A 284 -6.07 -42.79 4.57
CA GLN A 284 -5.34 -43.84 5.28
C GLN A 284 -6.13 -45.16 5.39
N ALA A 285 -7.43 -45.09 5.74
CA ALA A 285 -8.24 -46.30 5.87
C ALA A 285 -8.91 -46.77 4.57
N GLY A 286 -8.90 -45.95 3.50
CA GLY A 286 -9.49 -46.32 2.21
C GLY A 286 -11.02 -46.31 2.19
N MET A 287 -11.67 -45.55 3.08
CA MET A 287 -13.12 -45.34 3.02
C MET A 287 -13.48 -44.52 1.77
N PRO A 288 -14.48 -44.92 0.97
CA PRO A 288 -14.95 -44.09 -0.14
C PRO A 288 -15.39 -42.71 0.35
N ARG A 289 -14.94 -41.64 -0.33
CA ARG A 289 -15.27 -40.26 0.05
C ARG A 289 -16.78 -40.01 0.14
N LYS A 290 -17.57 -40.63 -0.74
CA LYS A 290 -19.03 -40.54 -0.75
C LYS A 290 -19.65 -41.09 0.54
N ASP A 291 -19.13 -42.21 1.04
CA ASP A 291 -19.59 -42.84 2.29
C ASP A 291 -19.24 -41.97 3.51
N PHE A 292 -18.08 -41.30 3.50
CA PHE A 292 -17.71 -40.37 4.56
C PHE A 292 -18.63 -39.15 4.59
N ILE A 293 -18.86 -38.53 3.43
CA ILE A 293 -19.71 -37.32 3.32
C ILE A 293 -21.17 -37.61 3.68
N SER A 294 -21.68 -38.82 3.43
CA SER A 294 -23.06 -39.17 3.79
C SER A 294 -23.24 -39.51 5.27
N SER A 295 -22.18 -39.96 5.96
CA SER A 295 -22.28 -40.50 7.32
C SER A 295 -21.69 -39.61 8.42
N PHE A 296 -20.69 -38.79 8.11
CA PHE A 296 -19.99 -37.97 9.10
C PHE A 296 -20.71 -36.68 9.48
N PRO A 297 -21.36 -35.92 8.57
CA PRO A 297 -22.14 -34.75 8.94
C PRO A 297 -23.29 -35.12 9.90
N LYS A 298 -23.50 -34.30 10.93
CA LYS A 298 -24.39 -34.53 12.10
C LYS A 298 -23.90 -35.56 13.12
N ASN A 299 -22.82 -36.29 12.83
CA ASN A 299 -22.18 -37.23 13.75
C ASN A 299 -20.77 -36.75 14.14
N GLU A 300 -20.47 -35.46 13.95
CA GLU A 300 -19.14 -34.90 14.21
C GLU A 300 -18.70 -35.09 15.66
N THR A 301 -19.66 -35.08 16.58
CA THR A 301 -19.43 -35.21 18.03
C THR A 301 -19.85 -36.55 18.62
N ASP A 302 -20.41 -37.47 17.83
CA ASP A 302 -20.77 -38.83 18.27
C ASP A 302 -19.52 -39.75 18.30
N PRO A 303 -18.99 -40.13 19.48
CA PRO A 303 -17.82 -41.02 19.56
C PRO A 303 -18.14 -42.45 19.13
N SER A 304 -19.42 -42.82 19.07
CA SER A 304 -19.90 -44.13 18.62
C SER A 304 -19.96 -44.25 17.09
N TRP A 305 -19.87 -43.14 16.35
CA TRP A 305 -19.89 -43.12 14.89
C TRP A 305 -18.81 -44.04 14.30
N ILE A 306 -17.56 -43.90 14.76
CA ILE A 306 -16.47 -44.75 14.28
C ILE A 306 -16.66 -46.21 14.67
N GLU A 307 -17.29 -46.48 15.82
CA GLU A 307 -17.57 -47.85 16.26
C GLU A 307 -18.62 -48.52 15.38
N LYS A 308 -19.64 -47.79 14.92
CA LYS A 308 -20.64 -48.27 13.97
C LYS A 308 -19.96 -48.71 12.65
N HIS A 309 -19.02 -47.92 12.14
CA HIS A 309 -18.25 -48.25 10.92
C HIS A 309 -17.25 -49.40 11.11
N ILE A 310 -16.68 -49.57 12.30
CA ILE A 310 -15.85 -50.73 12.62
C ILE A 310 -16.70 -52.00 12.68
N ARG A 311 -17.86 -51.95 13.34
CA ARG A 311 -18.80 -53.09 13.46
C ARG A 311 -19.41 -53.52 12.13
N ALA A 312 -19.50 -52.62 11.16
CA ALA A 312 -20.01 -52.92 9.81
C ALA A 312 -19.11 -53.86 8.98
N LYS A 313 -17.91 -54.23 9.48
CA LYS A 313 -16.99 -55.23 8.89
C LYS A 313 -16.73 -55.04 7.38
N ARG A 314 -16.60 -53.79 6.92
CA ARG A 314 -16.24 -53.46 5.53
C ARG A 314 -14.72 -53.59 5.34
N LYS A 315 -14.26 -53.52 4.09
CA LYS A 315 -12.82 -53.61 3.72
C LYS A 315 -11.93 -52.62 4.49
N HIS A 316 -12.44 -51.43 4.82
CA HIS A 316 -11.74 -50.38 5.57
C HIS A 316 -11.86 -50.48 7.11
N SER A 317 -12.73 -51.35 7.63
CA SER A 317 -13.05 -51.42 9.06
C SER A 317 -11.88 -51.87 9.94
N SER A 318 -10.97 -52.71 9.42
CA SER A 318 -9.78 -53.17 10.15
C SER A 318 -8.73 -52.06 10.32
N VAL A 319 -8.55 -51.21 9.32
CA VAL A 319 -7.62 -50.07 9.37
C VAL A 319 -8.22 -48.94 10.22
N LEU A 320 -9.53 -48.69 10.13
CA LEU A 320 -10.22 -47.75 11.01
C LEU A 320 -10.12 -48.14 12.49
N ALA A 321 -10.09 -49.43 12.82
CA ALA A 321 -9.90 -49.88 14.20
C ALA A 321 -8.54 -49.44 14.77
N LYS A 322 -7.48 -49.42 13.95
CA LYS A 322 -6.15 -48.92 14.35
C LYS A 322 -6.13 -47.40 14.51
N LEU A 323 -6.83 -46.68 13.63
CA LEU A 323 -6.92 -45.21 13.64
C LEU A 323 -8.01 -44.66 14.57
N LYS A 324 -8.72 -45.54 15.30
CA LYS A 324 -9.84 -45.17 16.17
C LYS A 324 -9.46 -44.10 17.18
N ALA A 325 -8.31 -44.26 17.83
CA ALA A 325 -7.86 -43.34 18.88
C ALA A 325 -7.62 -41.92 18.34
N ASP A 326 -7.09 -41.79 17.12
CA ASP A 326 -6.81 -40.50 16.49
C ASP A 326 -8.08 -39.80 16.01
N VAL A 327 -9.03 -40.55 15.42
CA VAL A 327 -10.35 -40.01 15.07
C VAL A 327 -11.11 -39.57 16.32
N GLN A 328 -11.12 -40.39 17.38
CA GLN A 328 -11.75 -40.01 18.65
C GLN A 328 -11.06 -38.81 19.30
N ARG A 329 -9.74 -38.64 19.15
CA ARG A 329 -9.03 -37.44 19.61
C ARG A 329 -9.52 -36.19 18.88
N SER A 330 -9.71 -36.25 17.56
CA SER A 330 -10.29 -35.13 16.80
C SER A 330 -11.75 -34.88 17.16
N GLN A 331 -12.56 -35.92 17.36
CA GLN A 331 -13.95 -35.77 17.84
C GLN A 331 -14.00 -35.14 19.24
N ARG A 332 -13.11 -35.50 20.17
CA ARG A 332 -13.00 -34.84 21.49
C ARG A 332 -12.68 -33.35 21.37
N LYS A 333 -11.81 -32.96 20.42
CA LYS A 333 -11.55 -31.54 20.14
C LYS A 333 -12.79 -30.83 19.60
N LEU A 334 -13.59 -31.48 18.76
CA LEU A 334 -14.87 -30.93 18.28
C LEU A 334 -15.89 -30.80 19.42
N ILE A 335 -16.00 -31.78 20.30
CA ILE A 335 -16.82 -31.71 21.51
C ILE A 335 -16.39 -30.54 22.40
N ALA A 336 -15.08 -30.33 22.58
CA ALA A 336 -14.57 -29.20 23.35
C ALA A 336 -14.99 -27.84 22.75
N VAL A 337 -15.05 -27.74 21.41
CA VAL A 337 -15.55 -26.54 20.72
C VAL A 337 -17.04 -26.34 20.96
N GLU A 338 -17.86 -27.40 20.92
CA GLU A 338 -19.30 -27.31 21.24
C GLU A 338 -19.53 -26.86 22.69
N LEU A 339 -18.77 -27.43 23.64
CA LEU A 339 -18.85 -27.08 25.05
C LEU A 339 -18.48 -25.62 25.30
N THR A 340 -17.43 -25.12 24.65
CA THR A 340 -16.99 -23.72 24.78
C THR A 340 -17.95 -22.76 24.08
N SER A 341 -18.55 -23.17 22.96
CA SER A 341 -19.40 -22.30 22.13
C SER A 341 -20.87 -22.31 22.55
N HIS A 342 -21.30 -23.30 23.34
CA HIS A 342 -22.68 -23.55 23.75
C HIS A 342 -23.67 -23.72 22.57
N VAL A 343 -23.16 -24.08 21.39
CA VAL A 343 -23.92 -24.35 20.17
C VAL A 343 -23.31 -25.54 19.44
N SER A 344 -24.13 -26.24 18.65
CA SER A 344 -23.67 -27.40 17.89
C SER A 344 -22.72 -27.00 16.75
N ILE A 345 -21.86 -27.93 16.32
CA ILE A 345 -20.98 -27.71 15.16
C ILE A 345 -21.79 -27.35 13.89
N GLY A 346 -22.97 -27.95 13.74
CA GLY A 346 -23.90 -27.66 12.65
C GLY A 346 -24.37 -26.20 12.66
N GLU A 347 -24.81 -25.70 13.81
CA GLU A 347 -25.22 -24.31 13.99
C GLU A 347 -24.06 -23.33 13.79
N ILE A 348 -22.86 -23.61 14.32
CA ILE A 348 -21.68 -22.75 14.11
C ILE A 348 -21.40 -22.57 12.61
N LYS A 349 -21.49 -23.66 11.84
CA LYS A 349 -21.31 -23.64 10.39
C LYS A 349 -22.42 -22.87 9.67
N GLU A 350 -23.67 -22.99 10.13
CA GLU A 350 -24.79 -22.25 9.56
C GLU A 350 -24.72 -20.75 9.88
N ILE A 351 -24.37 -20.37 11.12
CA ILE A 351 -24.14 -18.99 11.52
C ILE A 351 -23.04 -18.36 10.66
N ASN A 352 -21.90 -19.06 10.48
CA ASN A 352 -20.83 -18.60 9.61
C ASN A 352 -21.25 -18.51 8.13
N ARG A 353 -22.15 -19.38 7.67
CA ARG A 353 -22.72 -19.32 6.32
C ARG A 353 -23.56 -18.05 6.15
N GLN A 354 -24.45 -17.75 7.11
CA GLN A 354 -25.26 -16.53 7.10
C GLN A 354 -24.39 -15.26 7.11
N MET A 355 -23.37 -15.25 7.97
CA MET A 355 -22.38 -14.17 8.01
C MET A 355 -21.68 -14.01 6.65
N SER A 356 -21.20 -15.09 6.04
CA SER A 356 -20.51 -15.06 4.74
C SER A 356 -21.42 -14.55 3.60
N ILE A 357 -22.72 -14.90 3.64
CA ILE A 357 -23.71 -14.40 2.68
C ILE A 357 -23.92 -12.90 2.85
N GLY A 358 -24.09 -12.43 4.08
CA GLY A 358 -24.24 -11.00 4.40
C GLY A 358 -23.02 -10.19 3.95
N GLU A 359 -21.81 -10.67 4.24
CA GLU A 359 -20.56 -10.04 3.79
C GLU A 359 -20.46 -10.01 2.26
N ALA A 360 -20.82 -11.10 1.59
CA ALA A 360 -20.80 -11.16 0.13
C ALA A 360 -21.81 -10.20 -0.51
N LYS A 361 -23.00 -10.07 0.09
CA LYS A 361 -24.01 -9.10 -0.33
C LYS A 361 -23.51 -7.66 -0.15
N ALA A 362 -22.97 -7.31 1.02
CA ALA A 362 -22.41 -6.00 1.30
C ALA A 362 -21.22 -5.67 0.38
N ARG A 363 -20.28 -6.59 0.21
CA ARG A 363 -19.09 -6.40 -0.64
C ARG A 363 -19.46 -6.21 -2.12
N ARG A 364 -20.42 -6.98 -2.63
CA ARG A 364 -20.90 -6.82 -4.00
C ARG A 364 -21.56 -5.45 -4.20
N ALA A 365 -22.40 -5.01 -3.26
CA ALA A 365 -23.04 -3.71 -3.31
C ALA A 365 -22.02 -2.56 -3.19
N LYS A 366 -21.00 -2.67 -2.33
CA LYS A 366 -19.89 -1.71 -2.26
C LYS A 366 -19.12 -1.64 -3.58
N LYS A 367 -18.80 -2.79 -4.19
CA LYS A 367 -18.13 -2.86 -5.50
C LYS A 367 -18.94 -2.15 -6.58
N GLU A 368 -20.24 -2.45 -6.68
CA GLU A 368 -21.17 -1.81 -7.61
C GLU A 368 -21.22 -0.29 -7.40
N MET A 369 -21.22 0.18 -6.13
CA MET A 369 -21.18 1.60 -5.79
C MET A 369 -19.89 2.28 -6.24
N VAL A 370 -18.73 1.62 -6.04
CA VAL A 370 -17.42 2.15 -6.45
C VAL A 370 -17.34 2.22 -7.97
N GLU A 371 -17.70 1.15 -8.68
CA GLU A 371 -17.65 1.05 -10.15
C GLU A 371 -18.47 2.15 -10.82
N ALA A 372 -19.69 2.41 -10.32
CA ALA A 372 -20.55 3.46 -10.86
C ALA A 372 -19.99 4.89 -10.67
N ASN A 373 -19.07 5.08 -9.70
CA ASN A 373 -18.51 6.38 -9.32
C ASN A 373 -17.06 6.59 -9.75
N LEU A 374 -16.44 5.67 -10.49
CA LEU A 374 -15.05 5.83 -10.98
C LEU A 374 -14.84 7.09 -11.83
N ARG A 375 -15.86 7.51 -12.60
CA ARG A 375 -15.80 8.74 -13.42
C ARG A 375 -15.65 10.01 -12.56
N LEU A 376 -16.24 10.02 -11.36
CA LEU A 376 -16.10 11.13 -10.41
C LEU A 376 -14.63 11.29 -9.99
N VAL A 377 -13.95 10.20 -9.67
CA VAL A 377 -12.53 10.20 -9.30
C VAL A 377 -11.69 10.83 -10.41
N ILE A 378 -11.90 10.42 -11.65
CA ILE A 378 -11.17 10.96 -12.81
C ILE A 378 -11.39 12.47 -12.95
N SER A 379 -12.64 12.94 -12.85
CA SER A 379 -12.96 14.37 -12.93
C SER A 379 -12.26 15.21 -11.85
N ILE A 380 -12.01 14.63 -10.68
CA ILE A 380 -11.30 15.27 -9.58
C ILE A 380 -9.79 15.20 -9.83
N ALA A 381 -9.27 14.02 -10.17
CA ALA A 381 -7.84 13.77 -10.41
C ALA A 381 -7.27 14.62 -11.55
N LYS A 382 -8.06 14.92 -12.59
CA LYS A 382 -7.67 15.82 -13.69
C LYS A 382 -7.20 17.21 -13.24
N LYS A 383 -7.63 17.70 -12.06
CA LYS A 383 -7.19 19.01 -11.51
C LYS A 383 -5.80 18.97 -10.86
N TYR A 384 -5.26 17.76 -10.68
CA TYR A 384 -4.00 17.50 -9.99
C TYR A 384 -2.95 16.88 -10.91
N THR A 385 -3.22 16.80 -12.21
CA THR A 385 -2.21 16.44 -13.21
C THR A 385 -1.08 17.47 -13.18
N ASN A 386 0.14 17.03 -13.50
CA ASN A 386 1.35 17.86 -13.52
C ASN A 386 1.80 18.38 -12.14
N ARG A 387 1.51 17.65 -11.06
CA ARG A 387 2.01 17.94 -9.69
C ARG A 387 3.08 16.95 -9.21
N GLY A 388 3.79 16.31 -10.14
CA GLY A 388 4.87 15.36 -9.86
C GLY A 388 4.48 13.88 -9.81
N LEU A 389 3.18 13.55 -9.85
CA LEU A 389 2.69 12.17 -9.88
C LEU A 389 1.99 11.86 -11.22
N GLN A 390 2.12 10.62 -11.72
CA GLN A 390 1.46 10.18 -12.95
C GLN A 390 -0.07 10.18 -12.78
N PHE A 391 -0.78 10.38 -13.87
CA PHE A 391 -2.25 10.44 -13.85
C PHE A 391 -2.91 9.15 -13.35
N LEU A 392 -2.36 7.98 -13.68
CA LEU A 392 -2.88 6.68 -13.21
C LEU A 392 -2.77 6.56 -11.69
N ASP A 393 -1.64 6.95 -11.11
CA ASP A 393 -1.42 6.89 -9.67
C ASP A 393 -2.39 7.81 -8.93
N LEU A 394 -2.62 9.03 -9.45
CA LEU A 394 -3.64 9.94 -8.92
C LEU A 394 -5.04 9.32 -8.94
N ILE A 395 -5.39 8.60 -10.01
CA ILE A 395 -6.66 7.88 -10.11
C ILE A 395 -6.73 6.75 -9.07
N GLN A 396 -5.67 5.96 -8.91
CA GLN A 396 -5.68 4.85 -7.95
C GLN A 396 -5.81 5.33 -6.51
N GLU A 397 -5.08 6.37 -6.13
CA GLU A 397 -5.18 6.98 -4.81
C GLU A 397 -6.55 7.62 -4.59
N GLY A 398 -7.11 8.24 -5.63
CA GLY A 398 -8.50 8.71 -5.64
C GLY A 398 -9.51 7.57 -5.47
N ASN A 399 -9.30 6.41 -6.10
CA ASN A 399 -10.15 5.22 -5.96
C ASN A 399 -10.09 4.66 -4.54
N ILE A 400 -8.92 4.65 -3.89
CA ILE A 400 -8.78 4.30 -2.47
C ILE A 400 -9.56 5.28 -1.58
N GLY A 401 -9.50 6.58 -1.89
CA GLY A 401 -10.32 7.60 -1.23
C GLY A 401 -11.83 7.37 -1.42
N LEU A 402 -12.25 7.01 -2.64
CA LEU A 402 -13.64 6.66 -2.96
C LEU A 402 -14.11 5.43 -2.18
N MET A 403 -13.30 4.37 -2.08
CA MET A 403 -13.64 3.17 -1.29
C MET A 403 -13.90 3.53 0.18
N LYS A 404 -13.05 4.38 0.77
CA LYS A 404 -13.25 4.89 2.14
C LYS A 404 -14.53 5.71 2.27
N ALA A 405 -14.88 6.51 1.25
CA ALA A 405 -16.13 7.25 1.22
C ALA A 405 -17.35 6.32 1.18
N VAL A 406 -17.32 5.27 0.36
CA VAL A 406 -18.39 4.26 0.28
C VAL A 406 -18.59 3.56 1.62
N ASP A 407 -17.50 3.24 2.34
CA ASP A 407 -17.58 2.57 3.64
C ASP A 407 -18.25 3.42 4.73
N LYS A 408 -18.13 4.75 4.66
CA LYS A 408 -18.61 5.70 5.68
C LYS A 408 -19.85 6.49 5.23
N PHE A 409 -20.41 6.20 4.06
CA PHE A 409 -21.51 6.96 3.53
C PHE A 409 -22.82 6.68 4.27
N GLU A 410 -23.45 7.73 4.78
CA GLU A 410 -24.74 7.67 5.47
C GLU A 410 -25.82 8.35 4.61
N TYR A 411 -26.66 7.55 3.95
CA TYR A 411 -27.72 8.09 3.07
C TYR A 411 -28.84 8.81 3.85
N ARG A 412 -29.03 8.50 5.14
CA ARG A 412 -30.06 9.08 6.01
C ARG A 412 -29.91 10.60 6.19
N ARG A 413 -28.68 11.12 6.05
CA ARG A 413 -28.39 12.56 6.06
C ARG A 413 -28.92 13.29 4.82
N GLY A 414 -29.44 12.60 3.81
CA GLY A 414 -30.11 13.21 2.65
C GLY A 414 -29.20 13.86 1.60
N TYR A 415 -27.91 14.04 1.87
CA TYR A 415 -26.92 14.55 0.91
C TYR A 415 -26.62 13.54 -0.21
N LYS A 416 -26.26 14.05 -1.40
CA LYS A 416 -25.81 13.22 -2.53
C LYS A 416 -24.46 12.56 -2.22
N PHE A 417 -24.25 11.35 -2.72
CA PHE A 417 -22.99 10.65 -2.51
C PHE A 417 -21.78 11.40 -3.07
N SER A 418 -21.93 12.01 -4.26
CA SER A 418 -20.86 12.77 -4.91
C SER A 418 -20.31 13.93 -4.06
N THR A 419 -21.18 14.64 -3.33
CA THR A 419 -20.76 15.73 -2.42
C THR A 419 -19.84 15.20 -1.32
N TYR A 420 -20.23 14.07 -0.70
CA TYR A 420 -19.45 13.44 0.36
C TYR A 420 -18.15 12.81 -0.16
N ALA A 421 -18.24 12.06 -1.25
CA ALA A 421 -17.10 11.36 -1.84
C ALA A 421 -16.01 12.31 -2.34
N THR A 422 -16.38 13.49 -2.84
CA THR A 422 -15.42 14.49 -3.34
C THR A 422 -14.40 14.89 -2.28
N TRP A 423 -14.81 14.99 -1.00
CA TRP A 423 -13.90 15.34 0.09
C TRP A 423 -12.85 14.24 0.31
N TRP A 424 -13.27 12.98 0.42
CA TRP A 424 -12.39 11.84 0.63
C TRP A 424 -11.44 11.58 -0.55
N ILE A 425 -11.94 11.72 -1.79
CA ILE A 425 -11.14 11.58 -3.00
C ILE A 425 -10.08 12.68 -3.05
N ARG A 426 -10.46 13.94 -2.80
CA ARG A 426 -9.53 15.07 -2.79
C ARG A 426 -8.46 14.90 -1.71
N GLN A 427 -8.86 14.48 -0.51
CA GLN A 427 -7.96 14.27 0.61
C GLN A 427 -6.93 13.17 0.30
N ALA A 428 -7.39 12.04 -0.27
CA ALA A 428 -6.50 10.94 -0.64
C ALA A 428 -5.48 11.38 -1.72
N ILE A 429 -5.94 12.03 -2.79
CA ILE A 429 -5.08 12.53 -3.87
C ILE A 429 -4.06 13.55 -3.34
N THR A 430 -4.52 14.55 -2.58
CA THR A 430 -3.64 15.61 -2.05
C THR A 430 -2.59 15.03 -1.10
N ARG A 431 -2.98 14.05 -0.28
CA ARG A 431 -2.06 13.34 0.62
C ARG A 431 -1.05 12.50 -0.14
N SER A 432 -1.46 11.74 -1.17
CA SER A 432 -0.54 10.95 -1.99
C SER A 432 0.49 11.85 -2.69
N ILE A 433 0.07 12.98 -3.26
CA ILE A 433 0.99 13.96 -3.87
C ILE A 433 2.01 14.44 -2.84
N ALA A 434 1.56 14.79 -1.64
CA ALA A 434 2.46 15.23 -0.57
C ALA A 434 3.43 14.11 -0.12
N ASP A 435 2.95 12.86 -0.10
CA ASP A 435 3.71 11.73 0.44
C ASP A 435 4.71 11.11 -0.57
N GLN A 436 4.39 11.12 -1.87
CA GLN A 436 5.07 10.32 -2.90
C GLN A 436 5.60 11.12 -4.10
N ALA A 437 5.12 12.34 -4.38
CA ALA A 437 5.46 13.04 -5.63
C ALA A 437 6.89 13.57 -5.71
N ARG A 438 7.66 13.51 -4.62
CA ARG A 438 9.05 14.01 -4.55
C ARG A 438 10.02 12.88 -4.27
N THR A 439 11.19 12.94 -4.91
CA THR A 439 12.32 12.01 -4.69
C THR A 439 12.76 11.98 -3.23
N ILE A 440 12.83 13.16 -2.60
CA ILE A 440 13.11 13.28 -1.17
C ILE A 440 11.79 13.60 -0.46
N ARG A 441 11.35 12.67 0.38
CA ARG A 441 10.09 12.79 1.12
C ARG A 441 10.15 13.95 2.12
N ILE A 442 9.15 14.83 2.04
CA ILE A 442 8.96 15.95 2.97
C ILE A 442 7.66 15.69 3.76
N PRO A 443 7.63 15.93 5.10
CA PRO A 443 6.39 15.81 5.87
C PRO A 443 5.25 16.70 5.36
N VAL A 444 4.00 16.23 5.45
CA VAL A 444 2.81 16.90 4.88
C VAL A 444 2.66 18.36 5.34
N HIS A 445 2.83 18.65 6.63
CA HIS A 445 2.72 20.01 7.18
C HIS A 445 3.75 20.99 6.58
N MET A 446 4.94 20.49 6.20
CA MET A 446 5.95 21.30 5.53
C MET A 446 5.55 21.60 4.08
N ILE A 447 4.91 20.66 3.40
CA ILE A 447 4.39 20.86 2.03
C ILE A 447 3.22 21.86 2.04
N GLU A 448 2.33 21.79 3.04
CA GLU A 448 1.29 22.78 3.26
C GLU A 448 1.88 24.18 3.47
N THR A 449 2.95 24.28 4.27
CA THR A 449 3.69 25.54 4.49
C THR A 449 4.29 26.07 3.18
N ILE A 450 4.92 25.21 2.36
CA ILE A 450 5.46 25.56 1.04
C ILE A 450 4.36 26.06 0.12
N ASN A 451 3.20 25.38 0.07
CA ASN A 451 2.07 25.79 -0.76
C ASN A 451 1.47 27.12 -0.30
N LYS A 452 1.38 27.36 1.02
CA LYS A 452 0.95 28.64 1.60
C LYS A 452 1.92 29.76 1.20
N LEU A 453 3.22 29.51 1.30
CA LEU A 453 4.27 30.44 0.87
C LEU A 453 4.13 30.75 -0.63
N ASN A 454 4.01 29.73 -1.50
CA ASN A 454 3.82 29.92 -2.94
C ASN A 454 2.52 30.65 -3.30
N ARG A 455 1.45 30.50 -2.50
CA ARG A 455 0.20 31.25 -2.68
C ARG A 455 0.42 32.73 -2.36
N ILE A 456 1.00 33.02 -1.21
CA ILE A 456 1.27 34.40 -0.75
C ILE A 456 2.29 35.08 -1.67
N SER A 457 3.35 34.37 -2.08
CA SER A 457 4.35 34.88 -3.01
C SER A 457 3.74 35.27 -4.35
N ARG A 458 2.79 34.50 -4.89
CA ARG A 458 2.07 34.86 -6.12
C ARG A 458 1.14 36.07 -5.94
N GLN A 459 0.48 36.19 -4.79
CA GLN A 459 -0.34 37.36 -4.45
C GLN A 459 0.53 38.61 -4.35
N MET A 460 1.66 38.54 -3.65
CA MET A 460 2.59 39.66 -3.52
C MET A 460 3.25 40.03 -4.84
N LEU A 461 3.56 39.06 -5.71
CA LEU A 461 4.06 39.33 -7.05
C LEU A 461 3.04 40.12 -7.88
N GLN A 462 1.75 39.79 -7.75
CA GLN A 462 0.67 40.53 -8.42
C GLN A 462 0.47 41.94 -7.84
N GLU A 463 0.60 42.11 -6.51
CA GLU A 463 0.46 43.41 -5.83
C GLU A 463 1.66 44.34 -6.05
N MET A 464 2.88 43.81 -6.00
CA MET A 464 4.13 44.58 -6.03
C MET A 464 4.79 44.65 -7.42
N GLY A 465 4.41 43.77 -8.35
CA GLY A 465 4.99 43.69 -9.69
C GLY A 465 6.42 43.13 -9.75
N ARG A 466 6.95 42.63 -8.63
CA ARG A 466 8.27 41.97 -8.52
C ARG A 466 8.20 40.78 -7.56
N GLU A 467 9.19 39.89 -7.61
CA GLU A 467 9.32 38.81 -6.62
C GLU A 467 9.54 39.39 -5.20
N PRO A 468 8.84 38.86 -4.18
CA PRO A 468 8.96 39.34 -2.81
C PRO A 468 10.25 38.83 -2.16
N GLN A 469 10.84 39.65 -1.30
CA GLN A 469 12.01 39.25 -0.51
C GLN A 469 11.60 38.31 0.64
N PRO A 470 12.52 37.45 1.14
CA PRO A 470 12.23 36.57 2.28
C PRO A 470 11.74 37.31 3.54
N GLU A 471 12.24 38.53 3.76
CA GLU A 471 11.82 39.43 4.86
C GLU A 471 10.34 39.84 4.72
N GLU A 472 9.93 40.25 3.52
CA GLU A 472 8.55 40.66 3.22
C GLU A 472 7.57 39.47 3.31
N LEU A 473 8.02 38.29 2.87
CA LEU A 473 7.27 37.04 3.03
C LEU A 473 7.11 36.65 4.50
N ALA A 474 8.16 36.83 5.31
CA ALA A 474 8.15 36.53 6.73
C ALA A 474 7.13 37.38 7.50
N GLU A 475 7.09 38.68 7.19
CA GLU A 475 6.11 39.61 7.75
C GLU A 475 4.66 39.21 7.37
N ARG A 476 4.40 38.95 6.08
CA ARG A 476 3.05 38.57 5.61
C ARG A 476 2.61 37.19 6.11
N MET A 477 3.54 36.27 6.37
CA MET A 477 3.25 34.93 6.88
C MET A 477 3.22 34.83 8.40
N GLU A 478 3.56 35.90 9.12
CA GLU A 478 3.72 35.92 10.58
C GLU A 478 4.69 34.83 11.08
N MET A 479 5.79 34.63 10.34
CA MET A 479 6.78 33.59 10.63
C MET A 479 8.19 34.20 10.67
N PRO A 480 9.12 33.66 11.48
CA PRO A 480 10.50 34.13 11.48
C PRO A 480 11.15 33.96 10.10
N GLU A 481 11.93 34.96 9.69
CA GLU A 481 12.61 34.99 8.39
C GLU A 481 13.52 33.77 8.16
N ASP A 482 14.26 33.35 9.19
CA ASP A 482 15.11 32.15 9.14
C ASP A 482 14.31 30.89 8.75
N LYS A 483 13.06 30.79 9.22
CA LYS A 483 12.18 29.67 8.91
C LYS A 483 11.71 29.74 7.47
N VAL A 484 11.39 30.94 6.96
CA VAL A 484 11.05 31.15 5.54
C VAL A 484 12.22 30.80 4.63
N ARG A 485 13.45 31.24 4.94
CA ARG A 485 14.67 30.88 4.19
C ARG A 485 14.90 29.38 4.16
N LYS A 486 14.72 28.68 5.29
CA LYS A 486 14.81 27.21 5.36
C LYS A 486 13.74 26.53 4.50
N VAL A 487 12.49 27.00 4.54
CA VAL A 487 11.39 26.46 3.72
C VAL A 487 11.70 26.64 2.23
N LEU A 488 12.17 27.81 1.80
CA LEU A 488 12.59 28.08 0.42
C LEU A 488 13.73 27.15 -0.03
N LYS A 489 14.69 26.84 0.87
CA LYS A 489 15.77 25.90 0.58
C LYS A 489 15.25 24.46 0.39
N ILE A 490 14.30 24.03 1.21
CA ILE A 490 13.69 22.69 1.15
C ILE A 490 12.76 22.54 -0.05
N ALA A 491 12.14 23.64 -0.51
CA ALA A 491 11.18 23.61 -1.61
C ALA A 491 11.81 23.22 -2.97
N LYS A 492 13.13 23.40 -3.13
CA LYS A 492 13.87 23.08 -4.37
C LYS A 492 13.85 21.57 -4.66
N GLU A 493 13.65 21.23 -5.93
CA GLU A 493 13.69 19.85 -6.41
C GLU A 493 15.09 19.49 -6.89
N PRO A 494 15.54 18.24 -6.70
CA PRO A 494 16.83 17.78 -7.24
C PRO A 494 16.78 17.78 -8.77
N ILE A 495 17.92 18.09 -9.38
CA ILE A 495 18.10 18.11 -10.84
C ILE A 495 18.69 16.75 -11.27
N SER A 496 18.35 16.28 -12.46
CA SER A 496 18.92 15.05 -13.03
C SER A 496 20.41 15.25 -13.33
N MET A 497 21.25 14.25 -13.05
CA MET A 497 22.66 14.26 -13.44
C MET A 497 22.83 14.24 -14.96
N GLU A 498 21.85 13.69 -15.68
CA GLU A 498 21.78 13.64 -17.14
C GLU A 498 21.28 14.96 -17.76
N THR A 499 21.16 16.03 -16.98
CA THR A 499 20.80 17.33 -17.56
C THR A 499 21.99 17.84 -18.37
N PRO A 500 21.85 18.06 -19.70
CA PRO A 500 22.96 18.52 -20.53
C PRO A 500 23.38 19.93 -20.11
N ILE A 501 24.68 20.21 -20.19
CA ILE A 501 25.26 21.52 -19.87
C ILE A 501 25.91 22.11 -21.11
N GLY A 502 25.42 23.27 -21.53
CA GLY A 502 25.92 23.97 -22.71
C GLY A 502 25.24 23.51 -23.99
N ASP A 503 25.85 23.87 -25.13
CA ASP A 503 25.37 23.51 -26.47
C ASP A 503 26.02 22.21 -26.99
N ASP A 504 27.00 21.66 -26.27
CA ASP A 504 27.66 20.41 -26.62
C ASP A 504 26.83 19.22 -26.11
N GLU A 505 26.35 18.36 -27.02
CA GLU A 505 25.45 17.23 -26.70
C GLU A 505 26.08 16.16 -25.79
N ASP A 506 27.41 16.15 -25.62
CA ASP A 506 28.12 15.13 -24.85
C ASP A 506 28.34 15.50 -23.36
N SER A 507 28.17 16.76 -22.97
CA SER A 507 28.50 17.21 -21.61
C SER A 507 27.27 17.21 -20.69
N HIS A 508 27.29 16.40 -19.64
CA HIS A 508 26.20 16.29 -18.67
C HIS A 508 26.59 16.88 -17.31
N LEU A 509 25.61 17.28 -16.50
CA LEU A 509 25.85 17.80 -15.15
C LEU A 509 26.64 16.81 -14.27
N GLY A 510 26.42 15.51 -14.47
CA GLY A 510 27.13 14.45 -13.75
C GLY A 510 28.64 14.49 -13.93
N ASP A 511 29.14 14.91 -15.09
CA ASP A 511 30.57 14.91 -15.41
C ASP A 511 31.37 15.94 -14.59
N PHE A 512 30.69 16.94 -14.03
CA PHE A 512 31.28 18.01 -13.23
C PHE A 512 31.22 17.76 -11.71
N ILE A 513 30.61 16.66 -11.28
CA ILE A 513 30.48 16.34 -9.85
C ILE A 513 31.74 15.59 -9.41
N GLU A 514 32.61 16.27 -8.67
CA GLU A 514 33.82 15.66 -8.09
C GLU A 514 33.48 14.66 -6.96
N ASP A 515 34.29 13.61 -6.84
CA ASP A 515 34.24 12.69 -5.70
C ASP A 515 35.14 13.22 -4.57
N GLN A 516 34.51 13.76 -3.52
CA GLN A 516 35.22 14.29 -2.34
C GLN A 516 35.65 13.20 -1.34
N ALA A 517 35.22 11.95 -1.51
CA ALA A 517 35.60 10.87 -0.60
C ALA A 517 37.00 10.31 -0.92
N VAL A 518 37.46 10.46 -2.16
CA VAL A 518 38.77 9.98 -2.59
C VAL A 518 39.83 11.00 -2.20
N SER A 519 40.77 10.58 -1.35
CA SER A 519 41.95 11.37 -1.07
C SER A 519 42.80 11.54 -2.33
N SER A 520 43.24 12.76 -2.61
CA SER A 520 44.15 13.03 -3.71
C SER A 520 45.41 12.16 -3.59
N PRO A 521 46.02 11.71 -4.71
CA PRO A 521 47.33 11.06 -4.68
C PRO A 521 48.39 11.89 -3.95
N LEU A 522 48.27 13.23 -4.01
CA LEU A 522 49.13 14.13 -3.26
C LEU A 522 48.91 13.99 -1.75
N ASP A 523 47.67 14.02 -1.28
CA ASP A 523 47.32 13.87 0.14
C ASP A 523 47.71 12.49 0.67
N SER A 524 47.58 11.46 -0.18
CA SER A 524 48.02 10.10 0.15
C SER A 524 49.54 10.03 0.29
N ALA A 525 50.29 10.68 -0.61
CA ALA A 525 51.75 10.75 -0.55
C ALA A 525 52.24 11.59 0.63
N THR A 526 51.58 12.71 0.97
CA THR A 526 51.92 13.49 2.16
C THR A 526 51.60 12.74 3.45
N GLY A 527 50.49 11.99 3.49
CA GLY A 527 50.13 11.11 4.59
C GLY A 527 51.15 10.00 4.84
N GLU A 528 51.58 9.30 3.78
CA GLU A 528 52.61 8.26 3.89
C GLU A 528 53.99 8.87 4.22
N GLY A 529 54.33 10.02 3.64
CA GLY A 529 55.54 10.77 3.99
C GLY A 529 55.57 11.21 5.46
N LEU A 530 54.44 11.67 6.00
CA LEU A 530 54.30 12.00 7.42
C LEU A 530 54.47 10.75 8.29
N ARG A 531 53.94 9.61 7.87
CA ARG A 531 54.11 8.33 8.56
C ARG A 531 55.57 7.89 8.61
N GLU A 532 56.31 8.00 7.51
CA GLU A 532 57.74 7.66 7.47
C GLU A 532 58.56 8.62 8.33
N ALA A 533 58.30 9.93 8.24
CA ALA A 533 58.97 10.94 9.05
C ALA A 533 58.71 10.75 10.55
N THR A 534 57.46 10.48 10.95
CA THR A 534 57.13 10.17 12.34
C THR A 534 57.81 8.89 12.82
N HIS A 535 57.89 7.85 11.98
CA HIS A 535 58.61 6.62 12.30
C HIS A 535 60.11 6.87 12.54
N SER A 536 60.75 7.66 11.68
CA SER A 536 62.17 8.06 11.80
C SER A 536 62.43 8.86 13.08
N VAL A 537 61.59 9.85 13.38
CA VAL A 537 61.73 10.70 14.57
C VAL A 537 61.49 9.92 15.88
N LEU A 538 60.55 8.96 15.88
CA LEU A 538 60.31 8.07 17.02
C LEU A 538 61.47 7.09 17.24
N ALA A 539 62.17 6.66 16.18
CA ALA A 539 63.37 5.82 16.30
C ALA A 539 64.53 6.53 17.04
N GLY A 540 64.57 7.87 16.99
CA GLY A 540 65.54 8.69 17.72
C GLY A 540 65.24 8.90 19.22
N LEU A 541 64.13 8.35 19.74
CA LEU A 541 63.81 8.33 21.17
C LEU A 541 64.31 7.05 21.82
N THR A 542 64.34 7.02 23.16
CA THR A 542 64.63 5.76 23.86
C THR A 542 63.51 4.74 23.59
N PRO A 543 63.79 3.41 23.55
CA PRO A 543 62.77 2.40 23.23
C PRO A 543 61.52 2.49 24.11
N ARG A 544 61.70 2.89 25.37
CA ARG A 544 60.61 3.07 26.34
C ARG A 544 59.77 4.32 26.06
N GLU A 545 60.38 5.43 25.66
CA GLU A 545 59.67 6.66 25.26
C GLU A 545 58.91 6.47 23.94
N ALA A 546 59.55 5.84 22.94
CA ALA A 546 58.94 5.57 21.64
C ALA A 546 57.72 4.65 21.75
N LYS A 547 57.82 3.57 22.52
CA LYS A 547 56.71 2.62 22.71
C LYS A 547 55.54 3.23 23.50
N VAL A 548 55.81 4.10 24.50
CA VAL A 548 54.74 4.85 25.19
C VAL A 548 54.00 5.78 24.22
N LEU A 549 54.70 6.52 23.35
CA LEU A 549 54.05 7.39 22.36
C LEU A 549 53.27 6.60 21.31
N ARG A 550 53.83 5.50 20.76
CA ARG A 550 53.15 4.66 19.77
C ARG A 550 51.84 4.11 20.30
N MET A 551 51.87 3.53 21.51
CA MET A 551 50.65 3.02 22.15
C MET A 551 49.66 4.12 22.50
N ARG A 552 50.14 5.29 22.94
CA ARG A 552 49.25 6.37 23.39
C ARG A 552 48.49 7.03 22.24
N PHE A 553 49.13 7.17 21.09
CA PHE A 553 48.56 7.83 19.90
C PHE A 553 48.12 6.84 18.80
N GLY A 554 48.24 5.53 19.04
CA GLY A 554 47.84 4.50 18.07
C GLY A 554 48.75 4.42 16.83
N ILE A 555 50.01 4.86 16.91
CA ILE A 555 50.94 4.83 15.76
C ILE A 555 51.38 3.38 15.53
N ASP A 556 51.09 2.86 14.33
CA ASP A 556 51.26 1.44 13.95
C ASP A 556 50.44 0.46 14.81
N MET A 557 49.34 0.93 15.40
CA MET A 557 48.40 0.12 16.16
C MET A 557 46.96 0.39 15.71
N ASN A 558 46.08 -0.58 15.85
CA ASN A 558 44.68 -0.43 15.43
C ASN A 558 43.89 0.52 16.33
N THR A 559 44.35 0.75 17.57
CA THR A 559 43.67 1.57 18.57
C THR A 559 44.69 2.32 19.42
N ASP A 560 44.29 3.49 19.91
CA ASP A 560 45.01 4.20 20.96
C ASP A 560 44.75 3.56 22.34
N HIS A 561 45.72 3.64 23.23
CA HIS A 561 45.63 3.12 24.59
C HIS A 561 45.58 4.23 25.62
N THR A 562 44.80 4.03 26.69
CA THR A 562 44.74 4.98 27.81
C THR A 562 46.03 4.98 28.63
N LEU A 563 46.33 6.07 29.35
CA LEU A 563 47.53 6.15 30.22
C LEU A 563 47.57 5.03 31.28
N GLU A 564 46.40 4.53 31.70
CA GLU A 564 46.30 3.43 32.65
C GLU A 564 46.61 2.07 31.99
N GLU A 565 46.10 1.82 30.79
CA GLU A 565 46.41 0.62 30.00
C GLU A 565 47.89 0.54 29.63
N VAL A 566 48.48 1.65 29.19
CA VAL A 566 49.92 1.75 28.94
C VAL A 566 50.68 1.52 30.26
N GLY A 567 50.19 2.06 31.38
CA GLY A 567 50.78 1.85 32.70
C GLY A 567 50.84 0.38 33.10
N LYS A 568 49.75 -0.37 32.85
CA LYS A 568 49.69 -1.83 33.08
C LYS A 568 50.71 -2.60 32.25
N GLN A 569 50.94 -2.23 30.99
CA GLN A 569 51.91 -2.94 30.14
C GLN A 569 53.38 -2.69 30.49
N PHE A 570 53.69 -1.56 31.12
CA PHE A 570 55.05 -1.21 31.54
C PHE A 570 55.31 -1.44 33.03
N ASP A 571 54.34 -2.01 33.76
CA ASP A 571 54.35 -2.16 35.22
C ASP A 571 54.69 -0.85 35.96
N VAL A 572 54.02 0.25 35.55
CA VAL A 572 54.21 1.57 36.16
C VAL A 572 52.89 2.28 36.40
N THR A 573 52.90 3.21 37.35
CA THR A 573 51.72 4.03 37.63
C THR A 573 51.36 4.91 36.44
N ARG A 574 50.06 5.21 36.30
CA ARG A 574 49.51 6.15 35.31
C ARG A 574 50.29 7.47 35.25
N GLU A 575 50.61 8.04 36.41
CA GLU A 575 51.33 9.32 36.50
C GLU A 575 52.76 9.19 35.94
N ARG A 576 53.39 8.03 36.10
CA ARG A 576 54.72 7.81 35.55
C ARG A 576 54.70 7.73 34.02
N ILE A 577 53.67 7.14 33.41
CA ILE A 577 53.50 7.16 31.95
C ILE A 577 53.31 8.59 31.44
N ARG A 578 52.47 9.40 32.12
CA ARG A 578 52.27 10.82 31.79
C ARG A 578 53.58 11.61 31.81
N GLN A 579 54.44 11.36 32.80
CA GLN A 579 55.78 11.98 32.87
C GLN A 579 56.68 11.55 31.71
N ILE A 580 56.66 10.26 31.32
CA ILE A 580 57.44 9.75 30.18
C ILE A 580 56.96 10.38 28.88
N GLU A 581 55.65 10.47 28.67
CA GLU A 581 55.01 11.13 27.52
C GLU A 581 55.42 12.60 27.43
N ALA A 582 55.24 13.38 28.51
CA ALA A 582 55.60 14.80 28.53
C ALA A 582 57.10 15.01 28.27
N LYS A 583 57.95 14.13 28.80
CA LYS A 583 59.40 14.15 28.55
C LYS A 583 59.72 13.84 27.09
N ALA A 584 59.07 12.84 26.49
CA ALA A 584 59.24 12.46 25.10
C ALA A 584 58.79 13.60 24.17
N LEU A 585 57.60 14.17 24.38
CA LEU A 585 57.11 15.33 23.63
C LEU A 585 58.04 16.55 23.76
N ARG A 586 58.59 16.81 24.95
CA ARG A 586 59.57 17.90 25.14
C ARG A 586 60.86 17.66 24.35
N LYS A 587 61.32 16.41 24.22
CA LYS A 587 62.48 16.07 23.37
C LYS A 587 62.16 16.23 21.88
N LEU A 588 60.96 15.85 21.46
CA LEU A 588 60.51 15.99 20.06
C LEU A 588 60.32 17.46 19.65
N ARG A 589 60.00 18.35 20.60
CA ARG A 589 59.92 19.80 20.38
C ARG A 589 61.28 20.50 20.19
N HIS A 590 62.41 19.79 20.34
CA HIS A 590 63.72 20.39 20.10
C HIS A 590 63.89 20.69 18.59
N PRO A 591 64.36 21.88 18.19
CA PRO A 591 64.38 22.32 16.79
C PRO A 591 64.94 21.29 15.80
N THR A 592 66.07 20.66 16.15
CA THR A 592 66.76 19.65 15.33
C THR A 592 65.93 18.41 15.00
N ARG A 593 64.91 18.08 15.82
CA ARG A 593 64.02 16.93 15.60
C ARG A 593 62.66 17.35 15.09
N SER A 594 62.18 18.53 15.50
CA SER A 594 60.91 19.06 15.06
C SER A 594 60.94 19.57 13.62
N GLU A 595 62.10 19.98 13.09
CA GLU A 595 62.23 20.55 11.73
C GLU A 595 61.64 19.63 10.64
N GLN A 596 61.93 18.33 10.71
CA GLN A 596 61.39 17.33 9.77
C GLN A 596 59.88 17.12 9.87
N LEU A 597 59.28 17.32 11.05
CA LEU A 597 57.84 17.19 11.24
C LEU A 597 57.11 18.51 11.00
N ARG A 598 57.81 19.63 11.15
CA ARG A 598 57.26 20.97 10.98
C ARG A 598 56.91 21.26 9.53
N SER A 599 57.62 20.66 8.57
CA SER A 599 57.29 20.77 7.14
C SER A 599 55.94 20.17 6.75
N PHE A 600 55.36 19.31 7.59
CA PHE A 600 54.03 18.72 7.38
C PHE A 600 52.90 19.50 8.06
N LEU A 601 53.23 20.50 8.89
CA LEU A 601 52.24 21.46 9.36
C LEU A 601 52.04 22.45 8.23
N LEU A 602 50.87 22.42 7.60
CA LEU A 602 50.43 23.50 6.73
C LEU A 602 50.49 24.79 7.57
N GLU A 603 51.30 25.76 7.14
CA GLU A 603 51.22 27.11 7.69
C GLU A 603 49.86 27.67 7.22
N ASP A 604 48.91 27.80 8.14
CA ASP A 604 47.75 28.67 7.95
C ASP A 604 48.19 30.14 7.86
#